data_AF-A0AAC9ER04-F1
#
_entry.id   AF-A0AAC9ER04-F1
#
_cell.length_a   1.000
_cell.length_b   1.000
_cell.length_c   1.000
_cell.angle_alpha   90.00
_cell.angle_beta   90.00
_cell.angle_gamma   90.00
#
_symmetry.space_group_name_H-M   'P 1'
#
loop_
_entity.id
_entity.type
_entity.pdbx_description
1 polymer ?
#
loop_
_entity_poly.entity_id
_entity_poly.type
_entity_poly.pdbx_seq_one_letter_code
_entity_poly.pdbx_strand_id
1 'polypeptide(L)'
;MGKVNEIDALWPQFLTSEQYQAIDDIPASYVQMCVSQFGSMMTTMFSRTLSQWTVEDVQTLLVMLGNMAAKDPDPTAAGTLVDTYDSIQMFIEFAVVTRKTKITRAEYNQLAMILNGIIDTIPDENQGQEDLFDGGQFDDGLPQWQQRTADNISAYTDQWVSAYVASADWKKRPKGVAEDFLRMVLDTLTERAYNDYRKTPKSWTKKAIVGVFSGYFVSNLTLEPEEYALVVPALCALLDFLGQNGWLNVKKVGTYQRYMMAAAPAMIERAKDPDNYGPAKLTWQQMVAEGVDTDDPQAIQQFMDKANAQNGVGGLYKSNEQLTSSLDLSADEIEKILKSPDRLKLLAKDCDPDTQQRFLKQVHLPETDGWRKETAIKAHQIGVQAGVRLWLTRDNYDNLPSWATIAGNVILNAADIADLFYAQYATVPDQWKAADWQEFGTWAKTEQKDYQANGRFFAAVMQALVALGDLTVDQAKQCSDAFFGKTSTSKAGNVVSMQAARKLLKKKKHDK
;
A
#
# COMPACT_ATOMS: atom_id res chain seq x y z
N MET A 1 0.28 -2.35 56.74
CA MET A 1 -0.61 -3.28 56.03
C MET A 1 -1.05 -2.58 54.75
N GLY A 2 -0.61 -3.06 53.58
CA GLY A 2 -1.10 -2.51 52.31
C GLY A 2 -2.60 -2.77 52.20
N LYS A 3 -3.39 -1.73 51.87
CA LYS A 3 -4.80 -1.92 51.55
C LYS A 3 -4.87 -2.88 50.36
N VAL A 4 -5.58 -4.00 50.52
CA VAL A 4 -5.86 -4.93 49.40
C VAL A 4 -6.56 -4.14 48.30
N ASN A 5 -6.06 -4.22 47.07
CA ASN A 5 -6.66 -3.53 45.95
C ASN A 5 -8.02 -4.18 45.64
N GLU A 6 -9.12 -3.42 45.78
CA GLU A 6 -10.48 -3.92 45.58
C GLU A 6 -10.71 -4.49 44.17
N ILE A 7 -9.89 -4.05 43.20
CA ILE A 7 -9.89 -4.57 41.82
C ILE A 7 -9.51 -6.05 41.77
N ASP A 8 -8.55 -6.49 42.59
CA ASP A 8 -8.05 -7.87 42.55
C ASP A 8 -9.16 -8.88 42.90
N ALA A 9 -10.11 -8.46 43.74
CA ALA A 9 -11.28 -9.27 44.10
C ALA A 9 -12.30 -9.41 42.96
N LEU A 10 -12.29 -8.50 41.99
CA LEU A 10 -13.17 -8.50 40.82
C LEU A 10 -12.57 -9.23 39.61
N TRP A 11 -11.26 -9.52 39.65
CA TRP A 11 -10.53 -10.12 38.55
C TRP A 11 -11.17 -11.41 38.00
N PRO A 12 -11.59 -12.39 38.83
CA PRO A 12 -12.22 -13.62 38.32
C PRO A 12 -13.56 -13.38 37.60
N GLN A 13 -14.29 -12.32 37.97
CA GLN A 13 -15.56 -11.94 37.32
C GLN A 13 -15.30 -11.18 36.02
N PHE A 14 -14.24 -10.37 35.97
CA PHE A 14 -13.87 -9.65 34.77
C PHE A 14 -13.39 -10.61 33.67
N LEU A 15 -12.56 -11.61 34.01
CA LEU A 15 -12.06 -12.62 33.05
C LEU A 15 -13.17 -13.40 32.31
N THR A 16 -14.36 -13.51 32.89
CA THR A 16 -15.50 -14.21 32.29
C THR A 16 -16.51 -13.27 31.61
N SER A 17 -16.22 -11.97 31.57
CA SER A 17 -17.11 -10.95 31.01
C SER A 17 -16.91 -10.76 29.49
N GLU A 18 -17.96 -10.30 28.81
CA GLU A 18 -17.89 -9.89 27.39
C GLU A 18 -16.85 -8.77 27.16
N GLN A 19 -16.67 -7.89 28.16
CA GLN A 19 -15.70 -6.80 28.07
C GLN A 19 -14.25 -7.32 28.05
N TYR A 20 -13.95 -8.38 28.80
CA TYR A 20 -12.63 -9.00 28.74
C TYR A 20 -12.43 -9.78 27.44
N GLN A 21 -13.49 -10.44 26.94
CA GLN A 21 -13.43 -11.12 25.64
C GLN A 21 -13.16 -10.15 24.48
N ALA A 22 -13.54 -8.86 24.61
CA ALA A 22 -13.25 -7.83 23.61
C ALA A 22 -11.76 -7.40 23.54
N ILE A 23 -10.92 -7.87 24.47
CA ILE A 23 -9.48 -7.62 24.58
C ILE A 23 -8.69 -8.92 24.78
N ASP A 24 -9.17 -10.03 24.23
CA ASP A 24 -8.58 -11.37 24.42
C ASP A 24 -7.18 -11.54 23.77
N ASP A 25 -6.82 -10.62 22.89
CA ASP A 25 -5.52 -10.50 22.25
C ASP A 25 -4.45 -9.90 23.17
N ILE A 26 -4.84 -9.19 24.23
CA ILE A 26 -3.92 -8.66 25.23
C ILE A 26 -3.62 -9.74 26.28
N PRO A 27 -2.34 -10.05 26.58
CA PRO A 27 -2.00 -11.05 27.58
C PRO A 27 -2.69 -10.79 28.92
N ALA A 28 -3.38 -11.81 29.47
CA ALA A 28 -4.14 -11.68 30.72
C ALA A 28 -3.34 -11.06 31.88
N SER A 29 -2.05 -11.41 31.98
CA SER A 29 -1.12 -10.85 32.97
C SER A 29 -0.88 -9.36 32.78
N TYR A 30 -0.84 -8.88 31.53
CA TYR A 30 -0.67 -7.48 31.19
C TYR A 30 -1.94 -6.69 31.48
N VAL A 31 -3.11 -7.21 31.09
CA VAL A 31 -4.40 -6.58 31.43
C VAL A 31 -4.55 -6.46 32.95
N GLN A 32 -4.26 -7.54 33.69
CA GLN A 32 -4.30 -7.53 35.15
C GLN A 32 -3.37 -6.47 35.74
N MET A 33 -2.14 -6.41 35.25
CA MET A 33 -1.17 -5.41 35.68
C MET A 33 -1.69 -3.99 35.44
N CYS A 34 -2.17 -3.68 34.24
CA CYS A 34 -2.67 -2.35 33.88
C CYS A 34 -3.83 -1.92 34.78
N VAL A 35 -4.82 -2.81 34.94
CA VAL A 35 -6.02 -2.51 35.73
C VAL A 35 -5.67 -2.38 37.22
N SER A 36 -4.86 -3.28 37.79
CA SER A 36 -4.46 -3.20 39.20
C SER A 36 -3.58 -1.98 39.48
N GLN A 37 -2.67 -1.59 38.57
CA GLN A 37 -1.90 -0.36 38.69
C GLN A 37 -2.79 0.88 38.62
N PHE A 38 -3.74 0.92 37.68
CA PHE A 38 -4.70 2.01 37.55
C PHE A 38 -5.52 2.19 38.84
N GLY A 39 -6.04 1.11 39.42
CA GLY A 39 -6.76 1.19 40.70
C GLY A 39 -5.90 1.64 41.88
N SER A 40 -4.63 1.24 41.89
CA SER A 40 -3.66 1.70 42.90
C SER A 40 -3.42 3.20 42.77
N MET A 41 -3.25 3.71 41.54
CA MET A 41 -3.11 5.14 41.28
C MET A 41 -4.38 5.92 41.67
N MET A 42 -5.58 5.41 41.36
CA MET A 42 -6.84 6.02 41.78
C MET A 42 -6.95 6.13 43.30
N THR A 43 -6.56 5.08 44.02
CA THR A 43 -6.55 5.07 45.49
C THR A 43 -5.52 6.04 46.05
N THR A 44 -4.31 6.07 45.49
CA THR A 44 -3.23 6.94 45.98
C THR A 44 -3.48 8.42 45.69
N MET A 45 -3.97 8.76 44.49
CA MET A 45 -4.15 10.15 44.07
C MET A 45 -5.42 10.77 44.61
N PHE A 46 -6.52 10.02 44.65
CA PHE A 46 -7.84 10.57 44.99
C PHE A 46 -8.41 10.01 46.30
N SER A 47 -7.74 9.05 46.95
CA SER A 47 -8.24 8.37 48.16
C SER A 47 -9.62 7.74 47.98
N ARG A 48 -9.95 7.30 46.76
CA ARG A 48 -11.27 6.76 46.41
C ARG A 48 -11.25 5.26 46.15
N THR A 49 -12.29 4.58 46.63
CA THR A 49 -12.60 3.18 46.27
C THR A 49 -13.30 3.10 44.91
N LEU A 50 -13.38 1.92 44.29
CA LEU A 50 -13.99 1.76 42.95
C LEU A 50 -15.44 2.30 42.90
N SER A 51 -16.19 2.08 43.97
CA SER A 51 -17.57 2.58 44.13
C SER A 51 -17.69 4.11 44.24
N GLN A 52 -16.57 4.80 44.44
CA GLN A 52 -16.49 6.25 44.62
C GLN A 52 -15.84 6.98 43.45
N TRP A 53 -15.33 6.25 42.45
CA TRP A 53 -14.74 6.84 41.25
C TRP A 53 -15.73 7.74 40.54
N THR A 54 -15.23 8.88 40.06
CA THR A 54 -15.98 9.81 39.21
C THR A 54 -15.33 9.88 37.83
N VAL A 55 -16.07 10.38 36.84
CA VAL A 55 -15.53 10.61 35.49
C VAL A 55 -14.31 11.52 35.54
N GLU A 56 -14.35 12.57 36.36
CA GLU A 56 -13.28 13.56 36.47
C GLU A 56 -11.98 12.93 37.01
N ASP A 57 -12.08 12.10 38.05
CA ASP A 57 -10.90 11.42 38.63
C ASP A 57 -10.26 10.47 37.59
N VAL A 58 -11.08 9.66 36.94
CA VAL A 58 -10.64 8.68 35.93
C VAL A 58 -10.03 9.39 34.71
N GLN A 59 -10.68 10.43 34.21
CA GLN A 59 -10.19 11.24 33.10
C GLN A 59 -8.85 11.89 33.44
N THR A 60 -8.73 12.48 34.64
CA THR A 60 -7.49 13.14 35.09
C THR A 60 -6.33 12.16 35.06
N LEU A 61 -6.52 10.94 35.57
CA LEU A 61 -5.49 9.92 35.61
C LEU A 61 -5.11 9.44 34.20
N LEU A 62 -6.10 9.21 33.34
CA LEU A 62 -5.83 8.76 31.98
C LEU A 62 -5.12 9.84 31.15
N VAL A 63 -5.53 11.11 31.24
CA VAL A 63 -4.81 12.24 30.64
C VAL A 63 -3.35 12.29 31.12
N MET A 64 -3.11 12.03 32.41
CA MET A 64 -1.75 11.98 32.95
C MET A 64 -0.92 10.86 32.30
N LEU A 65 -1.49 9.65 32.16
CA LEU A 65 -0.84 8.53 31.46
C LEU A 65 -0.55 8.87 29.99
N GLY A 66 -1.51 9.51 29.32
CA GLY A 66 -1.37 9.96 27.92
C GLY A 66 -0.21 10.94 27.75
N ASN A 67 -0.14 11.94 28.62
CA ASN A 67 0.93 12.93 28.64
C ASN A 67 2.30 12.34 29.03
N MET A 68 2.33 11.26 29.80
CA MET A 68 3.58 10.56 30.13
C MET A 68 4.08 9.78 28.92
N ALA A 69 3.23 8.99 28.27
CA ALA A 69 3.61 8.24 27.07
C ALA A 69 4.00 9.16 25.90
N ALA A 70 3.30 10.29 25.71
CA ALA A 70 3.63 11.26 24.67
C ALA A 70 4.99 11.95 24.86
N LYS A 71 5.61 11.82 26.04
CA LYS A 71 6.96 12.32 26.35
C LYS A 71 7.99 11.19 26.44
N ASP A 72 7.56 9.95 26.27
CA ASP A 72 8.41 8.77 26.34
C ASP A 72 9.16 8.64 24.99
N PRO A 73 10.50 8.57 25.00
CA PRO A 73 11.27 8.39 23.77
C PRO A 73 11.23 6.96 23.23
N ASP A 74 10.62 6.00 23.93
CA ASP A 74 10.47 4.62 23.45
C ASP A 74 9.43 4.57 22.31
N PRO A 75 9.79 4.12 21.10
CA PRO A 75 8.87 4.05 19.96
C PRO A 75 7.71 3.08 20.18
N THR A 76 7.81 2.18 21.17
CA THR A 76 6.74 1.26 21.56
C THR A 76 5.78 1.84 22.60
N ALA A 77 6.07 3.02 23.17
CA ALA A 77 5.26 3.64 24.21
C ALA A 77 3.83 3.95 23.72
N ALA A 78 3.67 4.36 22.46
CA ALA A 78 2.36 4.63 21.88
C ALA A 78 1.49 3.37 21.80
N GLY A 79 2.04 2.25 21.31
CA GLY A 79 1.33 0.96 21.25
C GLY A 79 1.00 0.43 22.65
N THR A 80 1.98 0.51 23.56
CA THR A 80 1.82 0.12 24.98
C THR A 80 0.70 0.94 25.65
N LEU A 81 0.59 2.23 25.33
CA LEU A 81 -0.45 3.08 25.88
C LEU A 81 -1.85 2.70 25.36
N VAL A 82 -1.97 2.30 24.10
CA VAL A 82 -3.24 1.83 23.52
C VAL A 82 -3.72 0.58 24.26
N ASP A 83 -2.86 -0.43 24.42
CA ASP A 83 -3.21 -1.66 25.15
C ASP A 83 -3.54 -1.38 26.62
N THR A 84 -2.83 -0.44 27.24
CA THR A 84 -3.11 0.03 28.60
C THR A 84 -4.49 0.68 28.69
N TYR A 85 -4.83 1.57 27.75
CA TYR A 85 -6.12 2.25 27.73
C TYR A 85 -7.27 1.30 27.47
N ASP A 86 -7.13 0.37 26.52
CA ASP A 86 -8.15 -0.64 26.23
C ASP A 86 -8.41 -1.53 27.44
N SER A 87 -7.34 -2.00 28.10
CA SER A 87 -7.42 -2.78 29.34
C SER A 87 -8.21 -2.04 30.42
N ILE A 88 -7.92 -0.75 30.63
CA ILE A 88 -8.59 0.08 31.65
C ILE A 88 -10.03 0.37 31.25
N GLN A 89 -10.29 0.71 29.98
CA GLN A 89 -11.62 1.03 29.48
C GLN A 89 -12.57 -0.15 29.60
N MET A 90 -12.13 -1.35 29.20
CA MET A 90 -12.95 -2.56 29.29
C MET A 90 -13.24 -2.91 30.75
N PHE A 91 -12.27 -2.71 31.65
CA PHE A 91 -12.53 -2.91 33.08
C PHE A 91 -13.53 -1.90 33.65
N ILE A 92 -13.42 -0.62 33.27
CA ILE A 92 -14.40 0.40 33.70
C ILE A 92 -15.78 0.08 33.14
N GLU A 93 -15.87 -0.32 31.87
CA GLU A 93 -17.14 -0.74 31.27
C GLU A 93 -17.77 -1.90 32.03
N PHE A 94 -16.97 -2.94 32.33
CA PHE A 94 -17.39 -4.06 33.17
C PHE A 94 -17.90 -3.57 34.54
N ALA A 95 -17.18 -2.66 35.19
CA ALA A 95 -17.60 -2.10 36.48
C ALA A 95 -18.91 -1.30 36.38
N VAL A 96 -19.16 -0.60 35.27
CA VAL A 96 -20.40 0.12 35.00
C VAL A 96 -21.57 -0.85 34.79
N VAL A 97 -21.40 -1.86 33.92
CA VAL A 97 -22.42 -2.85 33.60
C VAL A 97 -22.80 -3.68 34.83
N THR A 98 -21.81 -4.06 35.64
CA THR A 98 -22.02 -4.83 36.88
C THR A 98 -22.33 -3.96 38.12
N ARG A 99 -22.49 -2.64 37.93
CA ARG A 99 -22.84 -1.65 38.97
C ARG A 99 -21.89 -1.64 40.16
N LYS A 100 -20.59 -1.84 39.91
CA LYS A 100 -19.51 -1.77 40.91
C LYS A 100 -18.96 -0.35 41.08
N THR A 101 -19.31 0.56 40.17
CA THR A 101 -19.00 1.99 40.23
C THR A 101 -20.27 2.84 40.17
N LYS A 102 -20.15 4.13 40.52
CA LYS A 102 -21.21 5.14 40.38
C LYS A 102 -21.26 5.78 38.99
N ILE A 103 -20.23 5.58 38.17
CA ILE A 103 -20.20 6.05 36.79
C ILE A 103 -21.37 5.42 36.02
N THR A 104 -22.20 6.26 35.41
CA THR A 104 -23.33 5.83 34.58
C THR A 104 -22.88 5.47 33.17
N ARG A 105 -23.74 4.79 32.40
CA ARG A 105 -23.43 4.46 30.99
C ARG A 105 -23.19 5.71 30.14
N ALA A 106 -23.96 6.78 30.35
CA ALA A 106 -23.80 8.03 29.62
C ALA A 106 -22.45 8.70 29.92
N GLU A 107 -22.08 8.72 31.20
CA GLU A 107 -20.78 9.23 31.67
C GLU A 107 -19.60 8.39 31.16
N TYR A 108 -19.73 7.07 31.14
CA TYR A 108 -18.73 6.18 30.54
C TYR A 108 -18.54 6.48 29.05
N ASN A 109 -19.62 6.66 28.29
CA ASN A 109 -19.53 7.00 26.88
C ASN A 109 -18.78 8.33 26.66
N GLN A 110 -18.99 9.33 27.53
CA GLN A 110 -18.23 10.58 27.50
C GLN A 110 -16.74 10.35 27.79
N LEU A 111 -16.43 9.54 28.79
CA LEU A 111 -15.05 9.16 29.12
C LEU A 111 -14.37 8.47 27.92
N ALA A 112 -15.05 7.51 27.29
CA ALA A 112 -14.55 6.80 26.11
C ALA A 112 -14.27 7.76 24.94
N MET A 113 -15.13 8.78 24.74
CA MET A 113 -14.88 9.82 23.73
C MET A 113 -13.62 10.64 24.01
N ILE A 114 -13.40 11.03 25.26
CA ILE A 114 -12.23 11.82 25.66
C ILE A 114 -10.95 11.01 25.48
N LEU A 115 -10.99 9.73 25.85
CA LEU A 115 -9.85 8.81 25.72
C LEU A 115 -9.45 8.57 24.28
N ASN A 116 -10.43 8.36 23.41
CA ASN A 116 -10.18 8.31 21.97
C ASN A 116 -9.53 9.61 21.48
N GLY A 117 -9.93 10.77 22.02
CA GLY A 117 -9.29 12.05 21.73
C GLY A 117 -7.83 12.14 22.18
N ILE A 118 -7.47 11.51 23.31
CA ILE A 118 -6.09 11.48 23.80
C ILE A 118 -5.23 10.56 22.92
N ILE A 119 -5.70 9.36 22.61
CA ILE A 119 -5.03 8.43 21.68
C ILE A 119 -4.81 9.12 20.33
N ASP A 120 -5.82 9.85 19.84
CA ASP A 120 -5.76 10.60 18.57
C ASP A 120 -4.72 11.74 18.56
N THR A 121 -4.29 12.23 19.73
CA THR A 121 -3.31 13.32 19.85
C THR A 121 -1.88 12.84 20.03
N ILE A 122 -1.67 11.54 20.28
CA ILE A 122 -0.33 10.95 20.29
C ILE A 122 0.21 11.11 18.87
N PRO A 123 1.30 11.87 18.68
CA PRO A 123 1.92 11.99 17.38
C PRO A 123 2.24 10.58 16.89
N ASP A 124 1.59 10.18 15.82
CA ASP A 124 2.06 9.08 15.00
C ASP A 124 3.48 9.49 14.61
N GLU A 125 4.52 8.79 15.10
CA GLU A 125 5.93 9.18 14.86
C GLU A 125 6.24 9.28 13.35
N ASN A 126 5.35 8.77 12.50
CA ASN A 126 5.32 8.96 11.06
C ASN A 126 4.79 10.33 10.55
N GLN A 127 4.47 11.30 11.42
CA GLN A 127 4.05 12.65 11.02
C GLN A 127 5.19 13.69 11.01
N GLY A 128 6.41 13.30 11.41
CA GLY A 128 7.54 14.22 11.57
C GLY A 128 8.69 14.08 10.57
N GLN A 129 8.76 13.02 9.77
CA GLN A 129 9.80 12.85 8.76
C GLN A 129 9.18 12.62 7.38
N GLU A 130 9.43 13.58 6.50
CA GLU A 130 9.36 13.41 5.05
C GLU A 130 10.35 12.33 4.60
N ASP A 131 10.05 11.06 4.84
CA ASP A 131 10.75 9.97 4.17
C ASP A 131 9.81 9.40 3.10
N LEU A 132 9.80 10.10 1.97
CA LEU A 132 9.78 9.44 0.67
C LEU A 132 10.98 8.48 0.67
N PHE A 133 10.83 7.26 0.14
CA PHE A 133 11.82 6.18 0.09
C PHE A 133 11.89 5.28 1.35
N ASP A 134 11.21 4.13 1.30
CA ASP A 134 11.92 2.85 1.33
C ASP A 134 11.03 1.75 0.71
N GLY A 135 11.64 0.82 0.01
CA GLY A 135 10.97 -0.29 -0.64
C GLY A 135 11.90 -1.50 -0.66
N GLY A 136 11.49 -2.56 0.02
CA GLY A 136 12.14 -3.86 -0.08
C GLY A 136 11.97 -4.74 1.16
N GLN A 137 10.97 -5.63 1.10
CA GLN A 137 10.39 -6.49 2.16
C GLN A 137 9.41 -5.73 3.05
N PHE A 138 8.11 -5.70 2.67
CA PHE A 138 6.95 -4.98 3.25
C PHE A 138 6.96 -4.76 4.78
N ASP A 139 7.95 -4.02 5.25
CA ASP A 139 7.80 -2.97 6.22
C ASP A 139 7.41 -1.76 5.35
N ASP A 140 6.10 -1.55 5.20
CA ASP A 140 5.52 -0.41 4.50
C ASP A 140 5.80 0.92 5.26
N GLY A 141 6.66 0.89 6.29
CA GLY A 141 6.88 1.95 7.25
C GLY A 141 5.66 2.21 8.12
N LEU A 142 4.60 1.39 7.99
CA LEU A 142 3.39 1.53 8.75
C LEU A 142 3.46 0.66 10.01
N PRO A 143 2.72 1.03 11.06
CA PRO A 143 2.50 0.13 12.18
C PRO A 143 2.01 -1.25 11.70
N GLN A 144 2.39 -2.30 12.44
CA GLN A 144 1.93 -3.65 12.14
C GLN A 144 0.41 -3.68 12.00
N TRP A 145 -0.06 -4.39 10.99
CA TRP A 145 -1.48 -4.62 10.80
C TRP A 145 -2.03 -5.45 11.95
N GLN A 146 -3.16 -5.05 12.50
CA GLN A 146 -3.79 -5.72 13.64
C GLN A 146 -5.21 -6.16 13.26
N GLN A 147 -5.46 -7.46 13.34
CA GLN A 147 -6.77 -8.05 13.07
C GLN A 147 -7.86 -7.40 13.92
N ARG A 148 -7.60 -7.22 15.21
CA ARG A 148 -8.55 -6.58 16.13
C ARG A 148 -8.93 -5.17 15.70
N THR A 149 -7.99 -4.38 15.19
CA THR A 149 -8.32 -3.04 14.71
C THR A 149 -9.19 -3.11 13.46
N ALA A 150 -8.92 -4.03 12.53
CA ALA A 150 -9.77 -4.24 11.36
C ALA A 150 -11.19 -4.71 11.75
N ASP A 151 -11.31 -5.67 12.67
CA ASP A 151 -12.59 -6.18 13.15
C ASP A 151 -13.39 -5.10 13.88
N ASN A 152 -12.73 -4.30 14.71
CA ASN A 152 -13.34 -3.16 15.38
C ASN A 152 -13.84 -2.13 14.36
N ILE A 153 -13.02 -1.78 13.35
CA ILE A 153 -13.42 -0.88 12.26
C ILE A 153 -14.70 -1.39 11.62
N SER A 154 -14.70 -2.64 11.17
CA SER A 154 -15.85 -3.29 10.53
C SER A 154 -17.11 -3.21 11.42
N ALA A 155 -17.00 -3.64 12.68
CA ALA A 155 -18.13 -3.67 13.61
C ALA A 155 -18.75 -2.28 13.84
N TYR A 156 -17.95 -1.24 14.08
CA TYR A 156 -18.53 0.08 14.31
C TYR A 156 -18.98 0.77 13.02
N THR A 157 -18.35 0.52 11.86
CA THR A 157 -18.83 1.08 10.58
C THR A 157 -20.15 0.44 10.16
N ASP A 158 -20.35 -0.84 10.44
CA ASP A 158 -21.63 -1.52 10.28
C ASP A 158 -22.72 -0.91 11.17
N GLN A 159 -22.40 -0.62 12.42
CA GLN A 159 -23.31 0.07 13.34
C GLN A 159 -23.65 1.48 12.83
N TRP A 160 -22.66 2.20 12.29
CA TRP A 160 -22.84 3.54 11.73
C TRP A 160 -23.83 3.55 10.57
N VAL A 161 -23.65 2.65 9.60
CA VAL A 161 -24.56 2.53 8.45
C VAL A 161 -25.96 2.15 8.93
N SER A 162 -26.08 1.13 9.77
CA SER A 162 -27.38 0.65 10.25
C SER A 162 -28.15 1.72 11.02
N ALA A 163 -27.47 2.49 11.87
CA ALA A 163 -28.07 3.60 12.59
C ALA A 163 -28.47 4.77 11.67
N TYR A 164 -27.63 5.09 10.68
CA TYR A 164 -27.95 6.12 9.70
C TYR A 164 -29.17 5.73 8.88
N VAL A 165 -29.24 4.49 8.37
CA VAL A 165 -30.39 3.97 7.60
C VAL A 165 -31.68 4.00 8.42
N ALA A 166 -31.62 3.66 9.70
CA ALA A 166 -32.77 3.71 10.60
C ALA A 166 -33.19 5.15 10.98
N SER A 167 -32.34 6.15 10.72
CA SER A 167 -32.58 7.53 11.12
C SER A 167 -33.55 8.29 10.20
N ALA A 168 -34.05 9.43 10.68
CA ALA A 168 -34.80 10.36 9.84
C ALA A 168 -33.94 11.00 8.74
N ASP A 169 -32.61 11.06 8.92
CA ASP A 169 -31.70 11.68 7.96
C ASP A 169 -31.49 10.83 6.71
N TRP A 170 -31.68 9.50 6.80
CA TRP A 170 -31.68 8.62 5.63
C TRP A 170 -32.72 9.01 4.57
N LYS A 171 -33.83 9.63 5.00
CA LYS A 171 -34.85 10.14 4.08
C LYS A 171 -34.36 11.33 3.26
N LYS A 172 -33.30 12.02 3.72
CA LYS A 172 -32.65 13.16 3.06
C LYS A 172 -31.39 12.77 2.29
N ARG A 173 -31.05 11.49 2.23
CA ARG A 173 -29.85 11.00 1.54
C ARG A 173 -29.85 11.45 0.06
N PRO A 174 -28.67 11.51 -0.58
CA PRO A 174 -28.58 11.80 -2.01
C PRO A 174 -29.42 10.82 -2.84
N LYS A 175 -30.09 11.33 -3.87
CA LYS A 175 -30.90 10.49 -4.77
C LYS A 175 -30.01 9.44 -5.44
N GLY A 176 -30.52 8.22 -5.58
CA GLY A 176 -29.79 7.08 -6.16
C GLY A 176 -28.94 6.29 -5.17
N VAL A 177 -28.73 6.79 -3.95
CA VAL A 177 -27.97 6.04 -2.92
C VAL A 177 -28.87 4.97 -2.29
N ALA A 178 -28.53 3.70 -2.50
CA ALA A 178 -29.09 2.55 -1.79
C ALA A 178 -28.28 2.22 -0.52
N GLU A 179 -28.84 1.42 0.38
CA GLU A 179 -28.12 0.95 1.59
C GLU A 179 -26.88 0.14 1.20
N ASP A 180 -27.04 -0.87 0.34
CA ASP A 180 -25.94 -1.75 -0.07
C ASP A 180 -24.82 -0.98 -0.76
N PHE A 181 -25.17 0.03 -1.57
CA PHE A 181 -24.19 0.92 -2.18
C PHE A 181 -23.42 1.71 -1.11
N LEU A 182 -24.11 2.33 -0.14
CA LEU A 182 -23.45 3.07 0.94
C LEU A 182 -22.52 2.15 1.77
N ARG A 183 -22.98 0.94 2.09
CA ARG A 183 -22.20 -0.04 2.85
C ARG A 183 -20.94 -0.41 2.09
N MET A 184 -21.06 -0.82 0.83
CA MET A 184 -19.91 -1.17 -0.01
C MET A 184 -18.88 -0.03 -0.14
N VAL A 185 -19.32 1.22 -0.37
CA VAL A 185 -18.35 2.34 -0.50
C VAL A 185 -17.69 2.70 0.83
N LEU A 186 -18.42 2.61 1.95
CA LEU A 186 -17.85 2.85 3.27
C LEU A 186 -16.84 1.75 3.61
N ASP A 187 -17.24 0.48 3.48
CA ASP A 187 -16.39 -0.67 3.80
C ASP A 187 -15.13 -0.67 2.94
N THR A 188 -15.25 -0.38 1.64
CA THR A 188 -14.09 -0.24 0.76
C THR A 188 -13.14 0.86 1.25
N LEU A 189 -13.68 2.02 1.62
CA LEU A 189 -12.85 3.12 2.11
C LEU A 189 -12.18 2.78 3.44
N THR A 190 -12.91 2.19 4.38
CA THR A 190 -12.43 1.89 5.73
C THR A 190 -11.38 0.78 5.69
N GLU A 191 -11.66 -0.29 4.96
CA GLU A 191 -10.76 -1.42 4.76
C GLU A 191 -9.47 -0.97 4.09
N ARG A 192 -9.55 -0.27 2.95
CA ARG A 192 -8.35 0.15 2.21
C ARG A 192 -7.57 1.24 2.92
N ALA A 193 -8.24 2.17 3.60
CA ALA A 193 -7.53 3.13 4.44
C ALA A 193 -6.74 2.45 5.57
N TYR A 194 -7.24 1.34 6.11
CA TYR A 194 -6.53 0.58 7.14
C TYR A 194 -5.43 -0.32 6.54
N ASN A 195 -5.75 -1.07 5.50
CA ASN A 195 -4.84 -2.00 4.84
C ASN A 195 -3.65 -1.30 4.15
N ASP A 196 -3.87 -0.12 3.57
CA ASP A 196 -2.85 0.56 2.76
C ASP A 196 -2.20 1.74 3.51
N TYR A 197 -2.82 2.23 4.60
CA TYR A 197 -2.34 3.43 5.32
C TYR A 197 -2.41 3.34 6.86
N ARG A 198 -2.88 2.22 7.44
CA ARG A 198 -3.17 2.04 8.88
C ARG A 198 -4.02 3.18 9.47
N LYS A 199 -4.91 3.76 8.67
CA LYS A 199 -5.82 4.82 9.12
C LYS A 199 -7.21 4.26 9.37
N THR A 200 -7.72 4.55 10.55
CA THR A 200 -9.09 4.22 10.92
C THR A 200 -10.02 5.37 10.51
N PRO A 201 -11.33 5.15 10.40
CA PRO A 201 -12.32 6.22 10.29
C PRO A 201 -12.13 7.41 11.24
N LYS A 202 -11.60 7.17 12.44
CA LYS A 202 -11.31 8.24 13.39
C LYS A 202 -9.99 8.97 13.12
N SER A 203 -9.08 8.41 12.31
CA SER A 203 -7.75 8.95 12.02
C SER A 203 -7.42 9.12 10.53
N TRP A 204 -8.40 9.09 9.63
CA TRP A 204 -8.18 9.30 8.20
C TRP A 204 -7.41 10.59 7.90
N THR A 205 -6.53 10.50 6.92
CA THR A 205 -5.75 11.62 6.41
C THR A 205 -6.16 11.93 4.97
N LYS A 206 -5.74 13.09 4.46
CA LYS A 206 -5.90 13.42 3.04
C LYS A 206 -5.27 12.36 2.14
N LYS A 207 -4.07 11.88 2.49
CA LYS A 207 -3.32 10.86 1.74
C LYS A 207 -4.11 9.56 1.65
N ALA A 208 -4.65 9.07 2.76
CA ALA A 208 -5.44 7.85 2.78
C ALA A 208 -6.70 7.96 1.90
N ILE A 209 -7.50 9.02 2.09
CA ILE A 209 -8.74 9.22 1.31
C ILE A 209 -8.44 9.36 -0.20
N VAL A 210 -7.51 10.24 -0.57
CA VAL A 210 -7.15 10.46 -1.98
C VAL A 210 -6.57 9.20 -2.60
N GLY A 211 -5.70 8.49 -1.87
CA GLY A 211 -5.06 7.27 -2.35
C GLY A 211 -6.07 6.15 -2.60
N VAL A 212 -7.01 5.93 -1.68
CA VAL A 212 -8.07 4.93 -1.86
C VAL A 212 -9.00 5.30 -3.02
N PHE A 213 -9.40 6.57 -3.13
CA PHE A 213 -10.29 7.03 -4.21
C PHE A 213 -9.64 6.96 -5.60
N SER A 214 -8.37 7.33 -5.71
CA SER A 214 -7.66 7.34 -7.00
C SER A 214 -7.00 6.01 -7.37
N GLY A 215 -6.87 5.10 -6.39
CA GLY A 215 -6.37 3.73 -6.52
C GLY A 215 -7.52 2.74 -6.54
N TYR A 216 -7.82 2.13 -5.39
CA TYR A 216 -8.70 0.96 -5.30
C TYR A 216 -10.12 1.18 -5.87
N PHE A 217 -10.72 2.36 -5.64
CA PHE A 217 -12.03 2.68 -6.22
C PHE A 217 -12.00 2.65 -7.76
N VAL A 218 -10.90 3.08 -8.38
CA VAL A 218 -10.75 3.08 -9.83
C VAL A 218 -10.39 1.67 -10.33
N SER A 219 -9.43 1.02 -9.66
CA SER A 219 -8.86 -0.23 -10.14
C SER A 219 -9.75 -1.45 -9.90
N ASN A 220 -10.54 -1.49 -8.82
CA ASN A 220 -11.19 -2.72 -8.37
C ASN A 220 -12.72 -2.67 -8.32
N LEU A 221 -13.32 -1.49 -8.12
CA LEU A 221 -14.78 -1.41 -8.07
C LEU A 221 -15.39 -1.36 -9.48
N THR A 222 -16.38 -2.21 -9.71
CA THR A 222 -17.18 -2.27 -10.94
C THR A 222 -18.39 -1.33 -10.85
N LEU A 223 -18.14 -0.06 -10.58
CA LEU A 223 -19.17 0.97 -10.56
C LEU A 223 -19.44 1.50 -11.96
N GLU A 224 -20.70 1.80 -12.24
CA GLU A 224 -21.08 2.56 -13.43
C GLU A 224 -20.63 4.03 -13.32
N PRO A 225 -20.45 4.74 -14.44
CA PRO A 225 -20.01 6.14 -14.44
C PRO A 225 -20.86 7.06 -13.54
N GLU A 226 -22.17 6.85 -13.52
CA GLU A 226 -23.11 7.62 -12.70
C GLU A 226 -22.97 7.30 -11.21
N GLU A 227 -22.61 6.06 -10.86
CA GLU A 227 -22.42 5.61 -9.48
C GLU A 227 -21.14 6.20 -8.86
N TYR A 228 -20.07 6.39 -9.65
CA TYR A 228 -18.88 7.11 -9.18
C TYR A 228 -19.21 8.53 -8.68
N ALA A 229 -20.19 9.20 -9.30
CA ALA A 229 -20.65 10.52 -8.87
C ALA A 229 -21.42 10.49 -7.54
N LEU A 230 -21.94 9.33 -7.13
CA LEU A 230 -22.70 9.14 -5.90
C LEU A 230 -21.82 8.80 -4.68
N VAL A 231 -20.61 8.28 -4.89
CA VAL A 231 -19.68 7.85 -3.82
C VAL A 231 -19.49 8.96 -2.77
N VAL A 232 -19.06 10.15 -3.20
CA VAL A 232 -18.74 11.24 -2.27
C VAL A 232 -19.98 11.82 -1.60
N PRO A 233 -21.08 12.12 -2.31
CA PRO A 233 -22.33 12.53 -1.67
C PRO A 233 -22.83 11.53 -0.62
N ALA A 234 -22.77 10.23 -0.90
CA ALA A 234 -23.22 9.18 0.01
C ALA A 234 -22.41 9.19 1.33
N LEU A 235 -21.08 9.18 1.20
CA LEU A 235 -20.18 9.22 2.36
C LEU A 235 -20.30 10.53 3.15
N CYS A 236 -20.43 11.67 2.47
CA CYS A 236 -20.60 12.97 3.15
C CYS A 236 -21.87 13.01 4.00
N ALA A 237 -22.99 12.51 3.49
CA ALA A 237 -24.26 12.48 4.21
C ALA A 237 -24.21 11.57 5.45
N LEU A 238 -23.54 10.41 5.35
CA LEU A 238 -23.27 9.56 6.52
C LEU A 238 -22.38 10.29 7.55
N LEU A 239 -21.29 10.93 7.11
CA LEU A 239 -20.39 11.65 8.01
C LEU A 239 -21.09 12.80 8.74
N ASP A 240 -22.02 13.51 8.09
CA ASP A 240 -22.84 14.53 8.75
C ASP A 240 -23.69 13.94 9.88
N PHE A 241 -24.36 12.82 9.63
CA PHE A 241 -25.12 12.09 10.66
C PHE A 241 -24.23 11.68 11.83
N LEU A 242 -23.04 11.15 11.56
CA LEU A 242 -22.08 10.75 12.59
C LEU A 242 -21.57 11.93 13.40
N GLY A 243 -21.34 13.07 12.76
CA GLY A 243 -20.97 14.32 13.41
C GLY A 243 -22.06 14.85 14.34
N GLN A 244 -23.30 14.87 13.86
CA GLN A 244 -24.45 15.36 14.63
C GLN A 244 -24.76 14.50 15.87
N ASN A 245 -24.52 13.18 15.77
CA ASN A 245 -24.71 12.25 16.88
C ASN A 245 -23.46 12.12 17.79
N GLY A 246 -22.39 12.87 17.50
CA GLY A 246 -21.15 12.87 18.28
C GLY A 246 -20.32 11.59 18.14
N TRP A 247 -20.63 10.72 17.18
CA TRP A 247 -19.89 9.47 16.95
C TRP A 247 -18.57 9.72 16.22
N LEU A 248 -18.49 10.83 15.49
CA LEU A 248 -17.27 11.34 14.91
C LEU A 248 -17.11 12.84 15.25
N ASN A 249 -15.89 13.28 15.45
CA ASN A 249 -15.63 14.69 15.76
C ASN A 249 -16.07 15.59 14.58
N VAL A 250 -16.92 16.59 14.85
CA VAL A 250 -17.49 17.48 13.83
C VAL A 250 -16.42 18.21 13.00
N LYS A 251 -15.27 18.58 13.59
CA LYS A 251 -14.17 19.19 12.83
C LYS A 251 -13.49 18.20 11.90
N LYS A 252 -13.38 16.92 12.31
CA LYS A 252 -12.87 15.84 11.45
C LYS A 252 -13.84 15.55 10.31
N VAL A 253 -15.15 15.49 10.57
CA VAL A 253 -16.20 15.37 9.55
C VAL A 253 -16.01 16.40 8.44
N GLY A 254 -16.00 17.69 8.79
CA GLY A 254 -15.82 18.76 7.79
C GLY A 254 -14.47 18.70 7.07
N THR A 255 -13.43 18.15 7.72
CA THR A 255 -12.11 17.95 7.09
C THR A 255 -12.13 16.81 6.09
N TYR A 256 -12.72 15.66 6.43
CA TYR A 256 -12.84 14.51 5.53
C TYR A 256 -13.69 14.83 4.32
N GLN A 257 -14.84 15.49 4.52
CA GLN A 257 -15.69 15.93 3.43
C GLN A 257 -14.93 16.81 2.43
N ARG A 258 -14.11 17.77 2.91
CA ARG A 258 -13.25 18.58 2.01
C ARG A 258 -12.25 17.72 1.23
N TYR A 259 -11.61 16.74 1.87
CA TYR A 259 -10.68 15.84 1.19
C TYR A 259 -11.38 14.98 0.13
N MET A 260 -12.55 14.41 0.46
CA MET A 260 -13.35 13.61 -0.46
C MET A 260 -13.83 14.43 -1.66
N MET A 261 -14.39 15.63 -1.43
CA MET A 261 -14.83 16.53 -2.50
C MET A 261 -13.69 16.95 -3.43
N ALA A 262 -12.49 17.18 -2.89
CA ALA A 262 -11.31 17.50 -3.70
C ALA A 262 -10.79 16.30 -4.50
N ALA A 263 -10.96 15.07 -4.00
CA ALA A 263 -10.51 13.85 -4.66
C ALA A 263 -11.48 13.35 -5.75
N ALA A 264 -12.78 13.64 -5.61
CA ALA A 264 -13.83 13.11 -6.48
C ALA A 264 -13.60 13.33 -7.98
N PRO A 265 -13.22 14.54 -8.46
CA PRO A 265 -13.03 14.76 -9.90
C PRO A 265 -11.93 13.88 -10.49
N ALA A 266 -10.83 13.67 -9.76
CA ALA A 266 -9.73 12.83 -10.22
C ALA A 266 -10.10 11.34 -10.22
N MET A 267 -10.87 10.88 -9.23
CA MET A 267 -11.42 9.52 -9.22
C MET A 267 -12.31 9.26 -10.43
N ILE A 268 -13.27 10.15 -10.70
CA ILE A 268 -14.21 10.03 -11.82
C ILE A 268 -13.47 10.05 -13.16
N GLU A 269 -12.47 10.92 -13.31
CA GLU A 269 -11.72 11.01 -14.56
C GLU A 269 -10.86 9.76 -14.80
N ARG A 270 -10.13 9.30 -13.78
CA ARG A 270 -9.32 8.07 -13.86
C ARG A 270 -10.17 6.83 -14.13
N ALA A 271 -11.40 6.81 -13.60
CA ALA A 271 -12.35 5.73 -13.83
C ALA A 271 -12.90 5.64 -15.26
N LYS A 272 -12.59 6.59 -16.16
CA LYS A 272 -12.96 6.50 -17.59
C LYS A 272 -11.93 5.75 -18.43
N ASP A 273 -10.73 5.57 -17.90
CA ASP A 273 -9.59 5.02 -18.63
C ASP A 273 -9.31 3.58 -18.17
N PRO A 274 -9.55 2.57 -19.05
CA PRO A 274 -9.32 1.16 -18.73
C PRO A 274 -7.90 0.81 -18.32
N ASP A 275 -6.90 1.62 -18.69
CA ASP A 275 -5.52 1.38 -18.28
C ASP A 275 -5.30 1.65 -16.77
N ASN A 276 -6.26 2.27 -16.09
CA ASN A 276 -6.26 2.39 -14.62
C ASN A 276 -6.98 1.24 -13.92
N TYR A 277 -7.55 0.28 -14.65
CA TYR A 277 -8.26 -0.85 -14.05
C TYR A 277 -7.30 -1.93 -13.58
N GLY A 278 -7.66 -2.57 -12.48
CA GLY A 278 -7.02 -3.80 -12.03
C GLY A 278 -7.45 -4.97 -12.92
N PRO A 279 -6.65 -6.05 -12.95
CA PRO A 279 -6.88 -7.20 -13.83
C PRO A 279 -8.29 -7.79 -13.74
N ALA A 280 -8.83 -7.93 -12.52
CA ALA A 280 -10.15 -8.51 -12.28
C ALA A 280 -11.27 -7.66 -12.88
N LYS A 281 -11.25 -6.35 -12.65
CA LYS A 281 -12.24 -5.40 -13.20
C LYS A 281 -12.19 -5.37 -14.73
N LEU A 282 -10.98 -5.33 -15.30
CA LEU A 282 -10.79 -5.32 -16.75
C LEU A 282 -11.32 -6.60 -17.40
N THR A 283 -11.02 -7.75 -16.79
CA THR A 283 -11.53 -9.06 -17.22
C THR A 283 -13.06 -9.09 -17.17
N TRP A 284 -13.65 -8.63 -16.06
CA TRP A 284 -15.10 -8.54 -15.92
C TRP A 284 -15.76 -7.68 -17.00
N GLN A 285 -15.24 -6.47 -17.23
CA GLN A 285 -15.81 -5.58 -18.25
C GLN A 285 -15.70 -6.17 -19.66
N GLN A 286 -14.61 -6.86 -19.98
CA GLN A 286 -14.46 -7.52 -21.27
C GLN A 286 -15.44 -8.70 -21.41
N MET A 287 -15.64 -9.50 -20.35
CA MET A 287 -16.66 -10.56 -20.35
C MET A 287 -18.05 -10.00 -20.64
N VAL A 288 -18.44 -8.92 -19.95
CA VAL A 288 -19.73 -8.24 -20.19
C VAL A 288 -19.82 -7.69 -21.62
N ALA A 289 -18.76 -7.04 -22.13
CA ALA A 289 -18.74 -6.49 -23.48
C ALA A 289 -18.85 -7.57 -24.57
N GLU A 290 -18.32 -8.77 -24.32
CA GLU A 290 -18.44 -9.93 -25.22
C GLU A 290 -19.73 -10.73 -25.03
N GLY A 291 -20.59 -10.32 -24.09
CA GLY A 291 -21.85 -11.01 -23.80
C GLY A 291 -21.65 -12.37 -23.12
N VAL A 292 -20.54 -12.55 -22.41
CA VAL A 292 -20.29 -13.75 -21.59
C VAL A 292 -21.26 -13.74 -20.41
N ASP A 293 -21.93 -14.86 -20.18
CA ASP A 293 -22.74 -15.06 -18.98
C ASP A 293 -21.81 -15.22 -17.77
N THR A 294 -21.76 -14.19 -16.92
CA THR A 294 -20.91 -14.16 -15.73
C THR A 294 -21.43 -15.02 -14.57
N ASP A 295 -22.61 -15.63 -14.71
CA ASP A 295 -23.13 -16.62 -13.78
C ASP A 295 -22.90 -18.08 -14.25
N ASP A 296 -22.38 -18.28 -15.47
CA ASP A 296 -22.01 -19.58 -16.03
C ASP A 296 -20.49 -19.83 -15.92
N PRO A 297 -20.03 -20.73 -15.02
CA PRO A 297 -18.63 -21.06 -14.88
C PRO A 297 -17.97 -21.60 -16.16
N GLN A 298 -18.72 -22.28 -17.04
CA GLN A 298 -18.17 -22.75 -18.32
C GLN A 298 -17.93 -21.59 -19.29
N ALA A 299 -18.86 -20.64 -19.37
CA ALA A 299 -18.71 -19.46 -20.21
C ALA A 299 -17.51 -18.61 -19.74
N ILE A 300 -17.36 -18.42 -18.42
CA ILE A 300 -16.18 -17.77 -17.83
C ILE A 300 -14.90 -18.52 -18.19
N GLN A 301 -14.86 -19.85 -18.01
CA GLN A 301 -13.66 -20.63 -18.31
C GLN A 301 -13.29 -20.53 -19.79
N GLN A 302 -14.26 -20.60 -20.71
CA GLN A 302 -14.01 -20.44 -22.14
C GLN A 302 -13.46 -19.06 -22.48
N PHE A 303 -14.00 -18.01 -21.87
CA PHE A 303 -13.45 -16.66 -22.02
C PHE A 303 -12.01 -16.58 -21.50
N MET A 304 -11.74 -17.13 -20.32
CA MET A 304 -10.39 -17.14 -19.74
C MET A 304 -9.41 -17.94 -20.58
N ASP A 305 -9.82 -19.08 -21.14
CA ASP A 305 -9.00 -19.89 -22.05
C ASP A 305 -8.69 -19.11 -23.34
N LYS A 306 -9.69 -18.42 -23.90
CA LYS A 306 -9.52 -17.52 -25.05
C LYS A 306 -8.56 -16.38 -24.72
N ALA A 307 -8.76 -15.67 -23.61
CA ALA A 307 -7.89 -14.58 -23.17
C ALA A 307 -6.45 -15.07 -22.94
N ASN A 308 -6.28 -16.24 -22.30
CA ASN A 308 -4.97 -16.87 -22.11
C ASN A 308 -4.30 -17.25 -23.43
N ALA A 309 -5.07 -17.77 -24.41
CA ALA A 309 -4.57 -18.02 -25.75
C ALA A 309 -4.25 -16.72 -26.53
N GLN A 310 -4.92 -15.62 -26.18
CA GLN A 310 -4.75 -14.27 -26.73
C GLN A 310 -3.94 -13.35 -25.81
N ASN A 311 -2.84 -13.87 -25.27
CA ASN A 311 -1.83 -13.11 -24.51
C ASN A 311 -2.16 -12.82 -23.03
N GLY A 312 -3.07 -13.59 -22.43
CA GLY A 312 -3.48 -13.46 -21.03
C GLY A 312 -4.25 -12.17 -20.74
N VAL A 313 -4.52 -11.91 -19.47
CA VAL A 313 -5.25 -10.70 -19.01
C VAL A 313 -4.49 -9.41 -19.37
N GLY A 314 -3.16 -9.47 -19.55
CA GLY A 314 -2.35 -8.35 -20.02
C GLY A 314 -2.69 -7.88 -21.44
N GLY A 315 -3.19 -8.78 -22.30
CA GLY A 315 -3.64 -8.43 -23.66
C GLY A 315 -4.90 -7.57 -23.71
N LEU A 316 -5.61 -7.42 -22.59
CA LEU A 316 -6.87 -6.66 -22.51
C LEU A 316 -6.67 -5.15 -22.32
N TYR A 317 -5.44 -4.69 -22.05
CA TYR A 317 -5.14 -3.28 -21.82
C TYR A 317 -5.04 -2.51 -23.16
N LYS A 318 -5.64 -1.32 -23.23
CA LYS A 318 -5.67 -0.50 -24.45
C LYS A 318 -4.29 -0.03 -24.86
N SER A 319 -3.47 0.35 -23.88
CA SER A 319 -2.06 0.65 -24.09
C SER A 319 -1.32 -0.48 -24.83
N ASN A 320 -1.59 -1.74 -24.49
CA ASN A 320 -1.00 -2.88 -25.19
C ASN A 320 -1.53 -3.05 -26.62
N GLU A 321 -2.80 -2.75 -26.88
CA GLU A 321 -3.38 -2.76 -28.24
C GLU A 321 -2.83 -1.62 -29.12
N GLN A 322 -2.58 -0.44 -28.54
CA GLN A 322 -1.91 0.67 -29.23
C GLN A 322 -0.44 0.35 -29.51
N LEU A 323 0.24 -0.34 -28.59
CA LEU A 323 1.61 -0.83 -28.78
C LEU A 323 1.71 -1.88 -29.89
N THR A 324 0.77 -2.81 -29.98
CA THR A 324 0.78 -3.82 -31.04
C THR A 324 0.46 -3.22 -32.41
N SER A 325 -0.53 -2.34 -32.50
CA SER A 325 -0.89 -1.67 -33.76
C SER A 325 0.20 -0.73 -34.29
N SER A 326 0.93 -0.04 -33.42
CA SER A 326 2.09 0.80 -33.82
C SER A 326 3.29 -0.03 -34.34
N LEU A 327 3.30 -1.33 -34.10
CA LEU A 327 4.36 -2.26 -34.50
C LEU A 327 3.91 -3.29 -35.56
N ASP A 328 2.70 -3.15 -36.10
CA ASP A 328 2.20 -3.93 -37.24
C ASP A 328 2.77 -3.36 -38.56
N LEU A 329 4.08 -3.54 -38.73
CA LEU A 329 4.88 -2.94 -39.79
C LEU A 329 5.25 -3.97 -40.85
N SER A 330 5.23 -3.56 -42.11
CA SER A 330 5.76 -4.38 -43.22
C SER A 330 7.28 -4.56 -43.10
N ALA A 331 7.82 -5.62 -43.73
CA ALA A 331 9.26 -5.88 -43.74
C ALA A 331 10.09 -4.68 -44.24
N ASP A 332 9.60 -3.97 -45.27
CA ASP A 332 10.22 -2.77 -45.82
C ASP A 332 10.23 -1.59 -44.82
N GLU A 333 9.17 -1.45 -44.01
CA GLU A 333 9.09 -0.42 -42.97
C GLU A 333 10.04 -0.73 -41.82
N ILE A 334 10.06 -1.99 -41.38
CA ILE A 334 11.01 -2.49 -40.38
C ILE A 334 12.44 -2.20 -40.83
N GLU A 335 12.80 -2.55 -42.07
CA GLU A 335 14.15 -2.31 -42.60
C GLU A 335 14.51 -0.81 -42.59
N LYS A 336 13.58 0.06 -43.01
CA LYS A 336 13.77 1.52 -42.99
C LYS A 336 13.94 2.07 -41.58
N ILE A 337 13.19 1.56 -40.60
CA ILE A 337 13.30 1.95 -39.20
C ILE A 337 14.65 1.50 -38.62
N LEU A 338 15.03 0.24 -38.84
CA LEU A 338 16.27 -0.33 -38.30
C LEU A 338 17.54 0.30 -38.89
N LYS A 339 17.47 0.88 -40.09
CA LYS A 339 18.56 1.64 -40.74
C LYS A 339 18.63 3.12 -40.32
N SER A 340 17.64 3.64 -39.60
CA SER A 340 17.55 5.05 -39.24
C SER A 340 17.33 5.23 -37.72
N PRO A 341 18.39 5.59 -36.97
CA PRO A 341 18.28 5.81 -35.52
C PRO A 341 17.17 6.78 -35.12
N ASP A 342 16.98 7.86 -35.88
CA ASP A 342 15.93 8.85 -35.61
C ASP A 342 14.52 8.29 -35.75
N ARG A 343 14.28 7.41 -36.74
CA ARG A 343 12.98 6.76 -36.92
C ARG A 343 12.69 5.76 -35.81
N LEU A 344 13.70 4.98 -35.41
CA LEU A 344 13.55 4.06 -34.29
C LEU A 344 13.29 4.81 -33.00
N LYS A 345 13.99 5.93 -32.74
CA LYS A 345 13.76 6.77 -31.57
C LYS A 345 12.36 7.38 -31.55
N LEU A 346 11.86 7.81 -32.70
CA LEU A 346 10.50 8.32 -32.82
C LEU A 346 9.47 7.24 -32.50
N LEU A 347 9.60 6.07 -33.13
CA LEU A 347 8.73 4.92 -32.86
C LEU A 347 8.79 4.48 -31.39
N ALA A 348 9.99 4.41 -30.81
CA ALA A 348 10.19 4.04 -29.41
C ALA A 348 9.47 4.98 -28.44
N LYS A 349 9.38 6.27 -28.76
CA LYS A 349 8.62 7.21 -27.94
C LYS A 349 7.12 6.91 -27.96
N ASP A 350 6.58 6.53 -29.11
CA ASP A 350 5.17 6.17 -29.26
C ASP A 350 4.88 4.78 -28.68
N CYS A 351 5.90 3.94 -28.56
CA CYS A 351 5.82 2.60 -28.00
C CYS A 351 6.28 2.49 -26.53
N ASP A 352 6.38 3.60 -25.78
CA ASP A 352 6.78 3.58 -24.38
C ASP A 352 5.64 3.05 -23.48
N PRO A 353 5.81 1.90 -22.79
CA PRO A 353 4.79 1.33 -21.93
C PRO A 353 4.66 2.04 -20.56
N ASP A 354 5.58 2.94 -20.20
CA ASP A 354 5.54 3.71 -18.94
C ASP A 354 5.50 5.23 -19.18
N THR A 355 4.50 5.68 -19.95
CA THR A 355 4.27 7.10 -20.23
C THR A 355 4.11 7.98 -18.99
N GLN A 356 3.75 7.40 -17.84
CA GLN A 356 3.61 8.07 -16.55
C GLN A 356 4.93 8.21 -15.78
N GLN A 357 6.04 7.71 -16.31
CA GLN A 357 7.38 7.74 -15.72
C GLN A 357 7.40 7.18 -14.29
N ARG A 358 6.75 6.04 -14.06
CA ARG A 358 6.73 5.36 -12.77
C ARG A 358 8.12 4.91 -12.35
N PHE A 359 9.03 4.65 -13.31
CA PHE A 359 10.45 4.37 -13.03
C PHE A 359 11.14 5.46 -12.18
N LEU A 360 10.71 6.72 -12.27
CA LEU A 360 11.25 7.81 -11.44
C LEU A 360 10.84 7.73 -9.96
N LYS A 361 9.88 6.89 -9.63
CA LYS A 361 9.35 6.70 -8.27
C LYS A 361 9.84 5.41 -7.62
N GLN A 362 10.61 4.59 -8.34
CA GLN A 362 11.18 3.36 -7.82
C GLN A 362 12.29 3.67 -6.80
N VAL A 363 12.63 2.70 -5.95
CA VAL A 363 13.77 2.83 -5.03
C VAL A 363 15.04 2.96 -5.85
N HIS A 364 15.78 4.05 -5.64
CA HIS A 364 17.00 4.36 -6.35
C HIS A 364 18.03 4.97 -5.40
N LEU A 365 19.30 5.01 -5.83
CA LEU A 365 20.36 5.72 -5.13
C LEU A 365 19.97 7.20 -4.89
N PRO A 366 20.36 7.80 -3.76
CA PRO A 366 20.11 9.22 -3.54
C PRO A 366 20.89 10.08 -4.56
N GLU A 367 20.46 11.32 -4.77
CA GLU A 367 21.17 12.24 -5.67
C GLU A 367 22.63 12.47 -5.23
N THR A 368 22.94 12.38 -3.94
CA THR A 368 24.32 12.48 -3.45
C THR A 368 25.23 11.40 -3.99
N ASP A 369 24.67 10.26 -4.38
CA ASP A 369 25.41 9.06 -4.81
C ASP A 369 25.39 8.89 -6.34
N GLY A 370 25.04 9.95 -7.07
CA GLY A 370 25.19 10.03 -8.52
C GLY A 370 23.89 9.85 -9.32
N TRP A 371 22.77 9.54 -8.67
CA TRP A 371 21.48 9.46 -9.35
C TRP A 371 21.00 10.85 -9.81
N ARG A 372 20.47 10.93 -11.03
CA ARG A 372 19.97 12.16 -11.65
C ARG A 372 18.72 11.83 -12.46
N LYS A 373 17.64 12.58 -12.22
CA LYS A 373 16.36 12.42 -12.92
C LYS A 373 16.49 12.45 -14.44
N GLU A 374 17.24 13.40 -14.99
CA GLU A 374 17.42 13.52 -16.45
C GLU A 374 18.13 12.29 -17.04
N THR A 375 19.10 11.74 -16.33
CA THR A 375 19.81 10.53 -16.76
C THR A 375 18.94 9.29 -16.61
N ALA A 376 18.07 9.21 -15.59
CA ALA A 376 17.08 8.14 -15.47
C ALA A 376 16.13 8.11 -16.68
N ILE A 377 15.61 9.28 -17.09
CA ILE A 377 14.78 9.40 -18.29
C ILE A 377 15.54 8.95 -19.54
N LYS A 378 16.83 9.30 -19.65
CA LYS A 378 17.68 8.86 -20.76
C LYS A 378 17.90 7.34 -20.74
N ALA A 379 18.18 6.76 -19.57
CA ALA A 379 18.36 5.32 -19.39
C ALA A 379 17.10 4.56 -19.84
N HIS A 380 15.94 4.99 -19.34
CA HIS A 380 14.64 4.46 -19.71
C HIS A 380 14.44 4.47 -21.23
N GLN A 381 14.65 5.62 -21.88
CA GLN A 381 14.50 5.77 -23.33
C GLN A 381 15.45 4.87 -24.14
N ILE A 382 16.66 4.61 -23.64
CA ILE A 382 17.59 3.66 -24.27
C ILE A 382 17.03 2.22 -24.15
N GLY A 383 16.53 1.86 -22.97
CA GLY A 383 15.89 0.56 -22.74
C GLY A 383 14.66 0.34 -23.62
N VAL A 384 13.78 1.34 -23.75
CA VAL A 384 12.61 1.30 -24.65
C VAL A 384 13.05 1.12 -26.11
N GLN A 385 14.06 1.87 -26.58
CA GLN A 385 14.59 1.72 -27.94
C GLN A 385 15.18 0.32 -28.19
N ALA A 386 15.91 -0.24 -27.21
CA ALA A 386 16.44 -1.58 -27.27
C ALA A 386 15.32 -2.63 -27.34
N GLY A 387 14.25 -2.44 -26.55
CA GLY A 387 13.06 -3.27 -26.56
C GLY A 387 12.31 -3.25 -27.89
N VAL A 388 12.08 -2.06 -28.47
CA VAL A 388 11.45 -1.94 -29.79
C VAL A 388 12.32 -2.61 -30.86
N ARG A 389 13.62 -2.36 -30.85
CA ARG A 389 14.54 -3.02 -31.80
C ARG A 389 14.49 -4.53 -31.66
N LEU A 390 14.55 -5.04 -30.42
CA LEU A 390 14.47 -6.47 -30.13
C LEU A 390 13.16 -7.06 -30.66
N TRP A 391 12.03 -6.39 -30.44
CA TRP A 391 10.74 -6.82 -30.96
C TRP A 391 10.72 -6.88 -32.49
N LEU A 392 11.21 -5.83 -33.16
CA LEU A 392 11.27 -5.77 -34.63
C LEU A 392 12.25 -6.77 -35.25
N THR A 393 13.17 -7.32 -34.45
CA THR A 393 14.17 -8.30 -34.90
C THR A 393 14.05 -9.64 -34.20
N ARG A 394 12.91 -9.90 -33.53
CA ARG A 394 12.70 -11.05 -32.63
C ARG A 394 12.92 -12.40 -33.31
N ASP A 395 12.64 -12.51 -34.61
CA ASP A 395 12.83 -13.74 -35.39
C ASP A 395 14.31 -14.13 -35.55
N ASN A 396 15.25 -13.23 -35.24
CA ASN A 396 16.68 -13.51 -35.22
C ASN A 396 17.17 -14.14 -33.90
N TYR A 397 16.29 -14.27 -32.91
CA TYR A 397 16.64 -14.72 -31.56
C TYR A 397 15.98 -16.06 -31.24
N ASP A 398 16.79 -17.09 -31.04
CA ASP A 398 16.30 -18.39 -30.60
C ASP A 398 15.96 -18.38 -29.11
N ASN A 399 14.87 -19.06 -28.75
CA ASN A 399 14.52 -19.39 -27.36
C ASN A 399 14.34 -18.18 -26.42
N LEU A 400 13.76 -17.09 -26.93
CA LEU A 400 13.20 -16.04 -26.08
C LEU A 400 12.19 -16.66 -25.08
N PRO A 401 12.03 -16.07 -23.88
CA PRO A 401 11.07 -16.57 -22.89
C PRO A 401 9.66 -16.67 -23.46
N SER A 402 8.85 -17.61 -22.94
CA SER A 402 7.46 -17.79 -23.39
C SER A 402 6.57 -16.57 -23.16
N TRP A 403 6.93 -15.67 -22.24
CA TRP A 403 6.24 -14.40 -22.00
C TRP A 403 6.58 -13.31 -23.03
N ALA A 404 7.64 -13.48 -23.81
CA ALA A 404 8.14 -12.51 -24.80
C ALA A 404 7.38 -12.59 -26.14
N THR A 405 6.08 -12.87 -26.08
CA THR A 405 5.17 -12.97 -27.23
C THR A 405 4.39 -11.68 -27.50
N ILE A 406 4.51 -10.68 -26.61
CA ILE A 406 3.84 -9.38 -26.71
C ILE A 406 4.89 -8.28 -26.80
N ALA A 407 4.72 -7.35 -27.75
CA ALA A 407 5.60 -6.19 -27.89
C ALA A 407 5.76 -5.40 -26.59
N GLY A 408 4.65 -5.07 -25.93
CA GLY A 408 4.64 -4.33 -24.67
C GLY A 408 5.48 -5.00 -23.58
N ASN A 409 5.39 -6.32 -23.42
CA ASN A 409 6.20 -7.06 -22.45
C ASN A 409 7.70 -6.99 -22.78
N VAL A 410 8.05 -7.17 -24.06
CA VAL A 410 9.44 -7.12 -24.52
C VAL A 410 10.03 -5.73 -24.31
N ILE A 411 9.27 -4.68 -24.63
CA ILE A 411 9.69 -3.29 -24.49
C ILE A 411 9.81 -2.90 -23.02
N LEU A 412 8.79 -3.23 -22.20
CA LEU A 412 8.80 -2.95 -20.77
C LEU A 412 9.96 -3.64 -20.06
N ASN A 413 10.16 -4.94 -20.30
CA ASN A 413 11.25 -5.67 -19.64
C ASN A 413 12.64 -5.17 -20.09
N ALA A 414 12.78 -4.66 -21.32
CA ALA A 414 14.03 -4.03 -21.76
C ALA A 414 14.26 -2.67 -21.08
N ALA A 415 13.19 -1.87 -20.92
CA ALA A 415 13.22 -0.60 -20.18
C ALA A 415 13.54 -0.83 -18.69
N ASP A 416 12.88 -1.79 -18.05
CA ASP A 416 13.07 -2.13 -16.63
C ASP A 416 14.52 -2.51 -16.31
N ILE A 417 15.26 -3.16 -17.24
CA ILE A 417 16.68 -3.45 -17.04
C ILE A 417 17.49 -2.15 -16.99
N ALA A 418 17.24 -1.21 -17.90
CA ALA A 418 17.93 0.07 -17.92
C ALA A 418 17.61 0.91 -16.69
N ASP A 419 16.34 0.93 -16.29
CA ASP A 419 15.87 1.63 -15.09
C ASP A 419 16.46 1.04 -13.82
N LEU A 420 16.43 -0.29 -13.68
CA LEU A 420 17.00 -1.00 -12.53
C LEU A 420 18.49 -0.72 -12.38
N PHE A 421 19.26 -0.84 -13.47
CA PHE A 421 20.70 -0.59 -13.41
C PHE A 421 21.02 0.86 -13.08
N TYR A 422 20.26 1.81 -13.64
CA TYR A 422 20.47 3.21 -13.29
C TYR A 422 20.06 3.51 -11.85
N ALA A 423 18.96 2.93 -11.38
CA ALA A 423 18.48 3.08 -10.01
C ALA A 423 19.48 2.51 -8.98
N GLN A 424 20.07 1.35 -9.24
CA GLN A 424 20.95 0.65 -8.28
C GLN A 424 22.42 1.03 -8.39
N TYR A 425 22.91 1.31 -9.60
CA TYR A 425 24.34 1.50 -9.87
C TYR A 425 24.68 2.90 -10.40
N ALA A 426 23.68 3.74 -10.67
CA ALA A 426 23.84 5.03 -11.35
C ALA A 426 24.59 4.91 -12.69
N THR A 427 24.48 3.77 -13.37
CA THR A 427 25.09 3.50 -14.68
C THR A 427 24.04 3.38 -15.77
N VAL A 428 24.37 3.94 -16.94
CA VAL A 428 23.62 3.74 -18.19
C VAL A 428 24.31 2.66 -19.04
N PRO A 429 23.69 2.15 -20.13
CA PRO A 429 24.21 1.00 -20.86
C PRO A 429 25.68 1.09 -21.27
N ASP A 430 26.14 2.21 -21.82
CA ASP A 430 27.54 2.39 -22.24
C ASP A 430 28.55 2.36 -21.07
N GLN A 431 28.06 2.42 -19.82
CA GLN A 431 28.83 2.39 -18.59
C GLN A 431 28.70 1.06 -17.83
N TRP A 432 27.86 0.12 -18.27
CA TRP A 432 27.65 -1.14 -17.58
C TRP A 432 28.93 -1.95 -17.46
N LYS A 433 29.17 -2.51 -16.28
CA LYS A 433 30.36 -3.31 -15.98
C LYS A 433 29.97 -4.76 -15.72
N ALA A 434 30.91 -5.66 -16.03
CA ALA A 434 30.77 -7.08 -15.73
C ALA A 434 30.48 -7.34 -14.23
N ALA A 435 31.03 -6.53 -13.31
CA ALA A 435 30.79 -6.70 -11.88
C ALA A 435 29.31 -6.50 -11.49
N ASP A 436 28.67 -5.44 -12.01
CA ASP A 436 27.26 -5.13 -11.74
C ASP A 436 26.37 -6.26 -12.28
N TRP A 437 26.67 -6.75 -13.49
CA TRP A 437 25.96 -7.88 -14.10
C TRP A 437 26.19 -9.22 -13.39
N GLN A 438 27.36 -9.44 -12.79
CA GLN A 438 27.63 -10.63 -11.98
C GLN A 438 26.79 -10.64 -10.70
N GLU A 439 26.66 -9.49 -10.04
CA GLU A 439 25.78 -9.33 -8.88
C GLU A 439 24.32 -9.58 -9.26
N PHE A 440 23.86 -8.92 -10.33
CA PHE A 440 22.50 -9.09 -10.85
C PHE A 440 22.21 -10.55 -11.24
N GLY A 441 23.14 -11.23 -11.90
CA GLY A 441 23.01 -12.64 -12.25
C GLY A 441 22.98 -13.57 -11.05
N THR A 442 23.74 -13.25 -9.99
CA THR A 442 23.72 -14.01 -8.74
C THR A 442 22.36 -13.90 -8.07
N TRP A 443 21.80 -12.69 -7.98
CA TRP A 443 20.45 -12.45 -7.47
C TRP A 443 19.38 -13.15 -8.32
N ALA A 444 19.44 -13.00 -9.65
CA ALA A 444 18.46 -13.62 -10.54
C ALA A 444 18.46 -15.14 -10.41
N LYS A 445 19.63 -15.75 -10.20
CA LYS A 445 19.76 -17.20 -9.99
C LYS A 445 19.11 -17.68 -8.69
N THR A 446 19.08 -16.86 -7.64
CA THR A 446 18.44 -17.23 -6.36
C THR A 446 16.95 -16.92 -6.33
N GLU A 447 16.54 -15.80 -6.92
CA GLU A 447 15.18 -15.28 -6.77
C GLU A 447 14.24 -15.58 -7.95
N GLN A 448 14.76 -15.87 -9.16
CA GLN A 448 13.92 -16.07 -10.35
C GLN A 448 13.79 -17.54 -10.74
N LYS A 449 12.52 -18.00 -10.81
CA LYS A 449 12.17 -19.37 -11.22
C LYS A 449 12.68 -19.73 -12.63
N ASP A 450 12.69 -18.76 -13.56
CA ASP A 450 13.07 -18.93 -14.96
C ASP A 450 14.41 -18.25 -15.31
N TYR A 451 15.36 -18.25 -14.37
CA TYR A 451 16.69 -17.62 -14.50
C TYR A 451 17.36 -17.83 -15.87
N GLN A 452 17.35 -19.05 -16.41
CA GLN A 452 17.99 -19.36 -17.70
C GLN A 452 17.29 -18.68 -18.88
N ALA A 453 15.95 -18.63 -18.88
CA ALA A 453 15.20 -17.99 -19.95
C ALA A 453 15.36 -16.46 -19.87
N ASN A 454 15.25 -15.88 -18.68
CA ASN A 454 15.43 -14.45 -18.47
C ASN A 454 16.86 -14.00 -18.80
N GLY A 455 17.87 -14.82 -18.47
CA GLY A 455 19.25 -14.57 -18.90
C GLY A 455 19.44 -14.55 -20.42
N ARG A 456 18.71 -15.38 -21.18
CA ARG A 456 18.72 -15.32 -22.65
C ARG A 456 18.06 -14.04 -23.17
N PHE A 457 16.96 -13.61 -22.55
CA PHE A 457 16.35 -12.32 -22.86
C PHE A 457 17.33 -11.16 -22.62
N PHE A 458 18.02 -11.13 -21.49
CA PHE A 458 19.02 -10.10 -21.19
C PHE A 458 20.17 -10.08 -22.21
N ALA A 459 20.64 -11.24 -22.64
CA ALA A 459 21.64 -11.33 -23.71
C ALA A 459 21.10 -10.78 -25.04
N ALA A 460 19.82 -11.01 -25.36
CA ALA A 460 19.18 -10.44 -26.55
C ALA A 460 19.06 -8.90 -26.47
N VAL A 461 18.69 -8.36 -25.31
CA VAL A 461 18.69 -6.90 -25.05
C VAL A 461 20.09 -6.31 -25.23
N MET A 462 21.14 -6.96 -24.73
CA MET A 462 22.53 -6.50 -24.95
C MET A 462 22.90 -6.47 -26.43
N GLN A 463 22.49 -7.46 -27.22
CA GLN A 463 22.72 -7.45 -28.67
C GLN A 463 21.96 -6.31 -29.36
N ALA A 464 20.72 -6.01 -28.92
CA ALA A 464 19.97 -4.86 -29.41
C ALA A 464 20.71 -3.55 -29.09
N LEU A 465 21.22 -3.38 -27.87
CA LEU A 465 22.01 -2.22 -27.44
C LEU A 465 23.32 -2.09 -28.22
N VAL A 466 24.00 -3.19 -28.54
CA VAL A 466 25.19 -3.17 -29.43
C VAL A 466 24.84 -2.61 -30.80
N ALA A 467 23.72 -3.04 -31.36
CA ALA A 467 23.28 -2.58 -32.66
C ALA A 467 22.78 -1.11 -32.67
N LEU A 468 22.45 -0.57 -31.50
CA LEU A 468 22.16 0.87 -31.30
C LEU A 468 23.42 1.70 -31.06
N GLY A 469 24.56 1.08 -30.76
CA GLY A 469 25.80 1.75 -30.40
C GLY A 469 25.88 2.16 -28.93
N ASP A 470 24.94 1.73 -28.10
CA ASP A 470 24.93 1.97 -26.64
C ASP A 470 25.78 0.93 -25.88
N LEU A 471 26.24 -0.14 -26.56
CA LEU A 471 27.20 -1.10 -26.04
C LEU A 471 28.22 -1.48 -27.13
N THR A 472 29.42 -1.86 -26.70
CA THR A 472 30.37 -2.56 -27.58
C THR A 472 30.11 -4.08 -27.55
N VAL A 473 30.50 -4.80 -28.61
CA VAL A 473 30.39 -6.27 -28.68
C VAL A 473 31.09 -6.93 -27.49
N ASP A 474 32.28 -6.46 -27.15
CA ASP A 474 33.06 -7.00 -26.03
C ASP A 474 32.39 -6.74 -24.68
N GLN A 475 31.84 -5.54 -24.47
CA GLN A 475 31.13 -5.20 -23.24
C GLN A 475 29.85 -6.03 -23.07
N ALA A 476 29.05 -6.18 -24.14
CA ALA A 476 27.88 -7.05 -24.15
C ALA A 476 28.25 -8.51 -23.81
N LYS A 477 29.32 -9.02 -24.42
CA LYS A 477 29.81 -10.37 -24.13
C LYS A 477 30.23 -10.51 -22.67
N GLN A 478 31.01 -9.56 -22.14
CA GLN A 478 31.48 -9.59 -20.75
C GLN A 478 30.33 -9.52 -19.75
N CYS A 479 29.34 -8.65 -19.97
CA CYS A 479 28.17 -8.52 -19.11
C CYS A 479 27.30 -9.79 -19.16
N SER A 480 27.08 -10.36 -20.35
CA SER A 480 26.33 -11.62 -20.50
C SER A 480 27.04 -12.79 -19.83
N ASP A 481 28.35 -12.95 -20.04
CA ASP A 481 29.14 -13.98 -19.37
C ASP A 481 29.10 -13.80 -17.85
N ALA A 482 29.22 -12.56 -17.36
CA ALA A 482 29.19 -12.23 -15.94
C ALA A 482 27.84 -12.58 -15.31
N PHE A 483 26.73 -12.27 -15.97
CA PHE A 483 25.38 -12.66 -15.53
C PHE A 483 25.29 -14.17 -15.29
N PHE A 484 25.84 -14.98 -16.19
CA PHE A 484 25.86 -16.44 -16.04
C PHE A 484 26.98 -16.98 -15.13
N GLY A 485 27.75 -16.10 -14.47
CA GLY A 485 28.87 -16.47 -13.60
C GLY A 485 30.08 -17.05 -14.35
N LYS A 486 30.26 -16.71 -15.63
CA LYS A 486 31.32 -17.23 -16.52
C LYS A 486 32.58 -16.36 -16.57
N THR A 487 32.68 -15.27 -15.81
CA THR A 487 33.83 -14.36 -15.88
C THR A 487 35.11 -14.92 -15.29
N SER A 488 36.21 -14.65 -16.00
CA SER A 488 37.59 -14.91 -15.61
C SER A 488 37.98 -14.13 -14.36
N THR A 489 38.80 -14.75 -13.51
CA THR A 489 39.47 -14.21 -12.32
C THR A 489 40.08 -12.81 -12.52
N SER A 490 39.29 -11.75 -12.46
CA SER A 490 39.81 -10.40 -12.27
C SER A 490 40.14 -10.23 -10.78
N LYS A 491 41.31 -9.66 -10.48
CA LYS A 491 41.82 -9.46 -9.12
C LYS A 491 40.76 -8.71 -8.30
N ALA A 492 40.38 -9.29 -7.18
CA ALA A 492 39.51 -8.70 -6.18
C ALA A 492 40.02 -7.31 -5.79
N GLY A 493 39.41 -6.27 -6.37
CA GLY A 493 39.43 -4.95 -5.76
C GLY A 493 38.62 -5.04 -4.46
N ASN A 494 39.08 -4.35 -3.42
CA ASN A 494 38.42 -4.28 -2.12
C ASN A 494 37.05 -3.60 -2.27
N VAL A 495 36.04 -4.35 -2.70
CA VAL A 495 34.65 -3.94 -2.62
C VAL A 495 34.09 -4.55 -1.34
N VAL A 496 33.58 -3.68 -0.47
CA VAL A 496 32.96 -4.06 0.79
C VAL A 496 31.76 -4.96 0.46
N SER A 497 31.77 -6.21 0.93
CA SER A 497 30.63 -7.11 0.72
C SER A 497 29.36 -6.53 1.33
N MET A 498 28.18 -6.84 0.76
CA MET A 498 26.88 -6.43 1.31
C MET A 498 26.68 -6.80 2.80
N GLN A 499 27.32 -7.89 3.26
CA GLN A 499 27.39 -8.23 4.69
C GLN A 499 28.27 -7.25 5.49
N ALA A 500 29.40 -6.81 4.94
CA ALA A 500 30.27 -5.82 5.56
C ALA A 500 29.65 -4.40 5.55
N ALA A 501 28.91 -4.04 4.50
CA ALA A 501 28.11 -2.80 4.44
C ALA A 501 27.00 -2.79 5.50
N ARG A 502 26.26 -3.90 5.64
CA ARG A 502 25.27 -4.09 6.73
C ARG A 502 25.88 -4.07 8.13
N LYS A 503 27.10 -4.59 8.32
CA LYS A 503 27.82 -4.54 9.61
C LYS A 503 28.33 -3.14 9.98
N LEU A 504 28.79 -2.36 9.00
CA LEU A 504 29.24 -0.98 9.21
C LEU A 504 28.07 -0.04 9.55
N LEU A 505 26.89 -0.30 8.98
CA LEU A 505 25.65 0.41 9.33
C LEU A 505 25.14 0.07 10.75
N LYS A 506 25.32 -1.17 11.21
CA LYS A 506 24.96 -1.58 12.58
C LYS A 506 25.90 -1.03 13.67
N LYS A 507 27.20 -0.85 13.38
CA LYS A 507 28.16 -0.35 14.38
C LYS A 507 28.03 1.15 14.68
N LYS A 508 27.55 1.97 13.73
CA LYS A 508 27.29 3.40 13.97
C LYS A 508 26.11 3.69 14.91
N LYS A 509 25.28 2.68 15.23
CA LYS A 509 24.17 2.79 16.19
C LYS A 509 24.56 2.60 17.66
N HIS A 510 25.83 2.29 17.98
CA HIS A 510 26.27 2.05 19.36
C HIS A 510 27.28 3.06 19.92
N ASP A 511 27.73 4.05 19.14
CA ASP A 511 28.63 5.12 19.60
C ASP A 511 27.96 6.51 19.58
N LYS A 512 26.66 6.58 19.87
CA LYS A 512 25.99 7.81 20.28
C LYS A 512 25.10 7.56 21.48
#